data_AF-A0A835G2L4-F1
#
_entry.id   AF-A0A835G2L4-F1
#
_cell.length_a   1.000
_cell.length_b   1.000
_cell.length_c   1.000
_cell.angle_alpha   90.00
_cell.angle_beta   90.00
_cell.angle_gamma   90.00
#
_symmetry.space_group_name_H-M   'P 1'
#
loop_
_entity.id
_entity.type
_entity.pdbx_description
1 polymer ?
#
loop_
_entity_poly.entity_id
_entity_poly.type
_entity_poly.pdbx_seq_one_letter_code
_entity_poly.pdbx_strand_id
1 'polypeptide(L)'
;MNYQDILTFWFKDCEPSQWFTKDLAFDEQIKASFSEIHSQVAKGETSAWRQTIEGRLAEIIILDQFSRNLYRDDPRSFAYDGMALVMTQEALKTEKTSLH
;
A
#
# COMPACT_ATOMS: atom_id res chain seq x y z
N MET A 1 5.79 12.37 2.78
CA MET A 1 6.03 11.18 1.94
C MET A 1 5.01 11.19 0.82
N ASN A 2 5.42 10.97 -0.42
CA ASN A 2 4.55 10.92 -1.59
C ASN A 2 4.43 9.48 -2.12
N TYR A 3 3.48 9.22 -3.03
CA TYR A 3 3.28 7.86 -3.57
C TYR A 3 4.52 7.31 -4.28
N GLN A 4 5.34 8.14 -4.91
CA GLN A 4 6.59 7.70 -5.54
C GLN A 4 7.59 7.15 -4.54
N ASP A 5 7.62 7.67 -3.31
CA ASP A 5 8.52 7.18 -2.26
C ASP A 5 8.13 5.75 -1.89
N ILE A 6 6.83 5.47 -1.81
CA ILE A 6 6.27 4.14 -1.53
C ILE A 6 6.64 3.15 -2.62
N LEU A 7 6.43 3.53 -3.88
CA LEU A 7 6.72 2.67 -5.02
C LEU A 7 8.22 2.44 -5.18
N THR A 8 9.04 3.47 -4.95
CA THR A 8 10.50 3.36 -4.97
C THR A 8 10.96 2.40 -3.89
N PHE A 9 10.51 2.60 -2.66
CA PHE A 9 10.83 1.72 -1.56
C PHE A 9 10.42 0.27 -1.85
N TRP A 10 9.18 0.05 -2.28
CA TRP A 10 8.64 -1.30 -2.47
C TRP A 10 9.27 -2.05 -3.65
N PHE A 11 9.51 -1.38 -4.78
CA PHE A 11 9.98 -2.03 -6.01
C PHE A 11 11.49 -1.92 -6.25
N LYS A 12 12.19 -0.99 -5.60
CA LYS A 12 13.64 -0.79 -5.79
C LYS A 12 14.46 -1.08 -4.55
N ASP A 13 13.97 -0.68 -3.38
CA ASP A 13 14.74 -0.81 -2.14
C ASP A 13 14.45 -2.13 -1.40
N CYS A 14 13.36 -2.80 -1.76
CA CYS A 14 12.99 -4.12 -1.25
C CYS A 14 13.24 -5.20 -2.31
N GLU A 15 13.74 -6.34 -1.86
CA GLU A 15 13.75 -7.56 -2.66
C GLU A 15 12.36 -8.22 -2.63
N PRO A 16 11.85 -8.77 -3.75
CA PRO A 16 10.55 -9.45 -3.79
C PRO A 16 10.41 -10.59 -2.78
N SER A 17 11.52 -11.20 -2.36
CA SER A 17 11.54 -12.23 -1.31
C SER A 17 11.14 -11.67 0.06
N GLN A 18 11.38 -10.39 0.34
CA GLN A 18 11.04 -9.73 1.59
C GLN A 18 9.54 -9.45 1.72
N TRP A 19 8.81 -9.33 0.61
CA TRP A 19 7.37 -9.02 0.62
C TRP A 19 6.53 -10.09 1.34
N PHE A 20 6.94 -11.36 1.22
CA PHE A 20 6.18 -12.49 1.77
C PHE A 20 6.91 -13.20 2.93
N THR A 21 8.18 -12.87 3.17
CA THR A 21 8.96 -13.46 4.26
C THR A 21 8.62 -12.80 5.60
N LYS A 22 8.56 -13.60 6.66
CA LYS A 22 8.50 -13.07 8.02
C LYS A 22 9.89 -12.60 8.43
N ASP A 23 10.08 -11.28 8.39
CA ASP A 23 11.31 -10.62 8.80
C ASP A 23 10.96 -9.48 9.75
N LEU A 24 11.30 -9.66 11.03
CA LEU A 24 11.01 -8.69 12.08
C LEU A 24 11.75 -7.36 11.87
N ALA A 25 12.97 -7.40 11.31
CA ALA A 25 13.73 -6.18 11.06
C ALA A 25 13.07 -5.37 9.93
N PHE A 26 12.57 -6.06 8.90
CA PHE A 26 11.80 -5.43 7.84
C PHE A 26 10.48 -4.86 8.36
N ASP A 27 9.76 -5.59 9.22
CA ASP A 27 8.53 -5.08 9.84
C ASP A 27 8.78 -3.82 10.68
N GLU A 28 9.86 -3.80 11.45
CA GLU A 28 10.27 -2.62 12.23
C GLU A 28 10.61 -1.43 11.34
N GLN A 29 11.30 -1.66 10.22
CA GLN A 29 11.56 -0.63 9.22
C GLN A 29 10.26 -0.09 8.63
N ILE A 30 9.34 -0.97 8.23
CA ILE A 30 8.03 -0.56 7.70
C ILE A 30 7.28 0.28 8.74
N LYS A 31 7.28 -0.17 10.00
CA LYS A 31 6.64 0.52 11.10
C LYS A 31 7.23 1.88 11.38
N ALA A 32 8.56 1.99 11.41
CA ALA A 32 9.25 3.25 11.67
C ALA A 32 9.00 4.29 10.57
N SER A 33 8.99 3.87 9.31
CA SER A 33 8.91 4.78 8.17
C SER A 33 7.50 5.04 7.68
N PHE A 34 6.58 4.07 7.77
CA PHE A 34 5.30 4.12 7.06
C PHE A 34 4.04 4.07 7.93
N SER A 35 4.15 3.99 9.27
CA SER A 35 2.95 3.99 10.14
C SER A 35 2.09 5.24 9.99
N GLU A 36 2.71 6.41 9.83
CA GLU A 36 1.98 7.67 9.70
C GLU A 36 1.23 7.74 8.35
N ILE A 37 1.92 7.43 7.24
CA ILE A 37 1.29 7.44 5.92
C ILE A 37 0.22 6.36 5.80
N HIS A 38 0.40 5.20 6.45
CA HIS A 38 -0.64 4.16 6.55
C HIS A 38 -1.92 4.71 7.18
N SER A 39 -1.81 5.40 8.31
CA SER A 39 -2.96 6.06 8.95
C SER A 39 -3.61 7.10 8.04
N GLN A 40 -2.83 7.90 7.30
CA GLN A 40 -3.37 8.93 6.39
C GLN A 40 -4.14 8.30 5.22
N VAL A 41 -3.57 7.26 4.59
CA VAL A 41 -4.23 6.50 3.53
C VAL A 41 -5.50 5.81 4.04
N ALA A 42 -5.43 5.19 5.23
CA ALA A 42 -6.57 4.55 5.88
C ALA A 42 -7.74 5.53 6.13
N LYS A 43 -7.44 6.81 6.37
CA LYS A 43 -8.44 7.88 6.55
C LYS A 43 -8.87 8.55 5.23
N GLY A 44 -8.26 8.19 4.11
CA GLY A 44 -8.55 8.78 2.79
C GLY A 44 -7.96 10.17 2.58
N GLU A 45 -7.00 10.59 3.40
CA GLU A 45 -6.35 11.91 3.32
C GLU A 45 -5.47 12.06 2.06
N THR A 46 -5.11 10.94 1.43
CA THR A 46 -4.32 10.85 0.20
C THR A 46 -5.15 10.78 -1.09
N SER A 47 -6.42 11.20 -1.05
CA SER A 47 -7.34 11.05 -2.19
C SER A 47 -6.82 11.63 -3.52
N ALA A 48 -5.98 12.66 -3.47
CA ALA A 48 -5.33 13.26 -4.64
C ALA A 48 -4.43 12.27 -5.41
N TRP A 49 -3.87 11.23 -4.77
CA TRP A 49 -3.05 10.22 -5.42
C TRP A 49 -3.86 9.36 -6.42
N ARG A 50 -5.19 9.31 -6.25
CA ARG A 50 -6.08 8.51 -7.11
C ARG A 50 -6.24 9.04 -8.53
N GLN A 51 -5.62 10.18 -8.84
CA GLN A 51 -5.58 10.77 -10.17
C GLN A 51 -4.71 9.98 -11.15
N THR A 52 -3.74 9.18 -10.65
CA THR A 52 -2.88 8.34 -11.48
C THR A 52 -2.98 6.87 -11.07
N ILE A 53 -2.60 5.96 -11.98
CA ILE A 53 -2.58 4.52 -11.69
C ILE A 53 -1.53 4.22 -10.62
N GLU A 54 -0.38 4.88 -10.69
CA GLU A 54 0.72 4.75 -9.75
C GLU A 54 0.33 5.17 -8.34
N GLY A 55 -0.38 6.29 -8.20
CA GLY A 55 -0.85 6.76 -6.90
C GLY A 55 -1.89 5.82 -6.27
N ARG A 56 -2.78 5.24 -7.09
CA ARG A 56 -3.70 4.17 -6.64
C ARG A 56 -2.95 2.92 -6.20
N LEU A 57 -1.96 2.49 -6.98
CA LEU A 57 -1.14 1.33 -6.65
C LEU A 57 -0.42 1.52 -5.30
N ALA A 58 0.09 2.72 -5.03
CA ALA A 58 0.71 3.02 -3.74
C ALA A 58 -0.27 2.92 -2.56
N GLU A 59 -1.50 3.44 -2.70
CA GLU A 59 -2.54 3.27 -1.66
C GLU A 59 -2.85 1.79 -1.42
N ILE A 60 -2.96 0.99 -2.49
CA ILE A 60 -3.23 -0.46 -2.40
C ILE A 60 -2.08 -1.17 -1.66
N ILE A 61 -0.82 -0.88 -2.00
CA ILE A 61 0.36 -1.46 -1.34
C ILE A 61 0.35 -1.11 0.15
N ILE A 62 0.08 0.15 0.51
CA ILE A 62 0.02 0.57 1.90
C ILE A 62 -1.08 -0.19 2.66
N LEU A 63 -2.28 -0.28 2.08
CA LEU A 63 -3.42 -0.86 2.76
C LEU A 63 -3.36 -2.39 2.86
N ASP A 64 -2.84 -3.08 1.85
CA ASP A 64 -2.75 -4.54 1.88
C ASP A 64 -1.38 -5.02 2.37
N GLN A 65 -0.29 -4.61 1.74
CA GLN A 65 1.05 -5.12 2.05
C GLN A 65 1.56 -4.56 3.39
N PHE A 66 1.56 -3.24 3.58
CA PHE A 66 2.11 -2.68 4.83
C PHE A 66 1.25 -3.05 6.03
N SER A 67 -0.07 -3.19 5.90
CA SER A 67 -0.92 -3.69 6.99
C SER A 67 -0.46 -5.05 7.53
N ARG A 68 0.01 -5.95 6.66
CA ARG A 68 0.53 -7.27 7.05
C ARG A 68 1.85 -7.19 7.81
N ASN A 69 2.71 -6.23 7.45
CA ASN A 69 3.95 -5.96 8.19
C ASN A 69 3.69 -5.24 9.53
N LEU A 70 2.81 -4.22 9.54
CA LEU A 70 2.50 -3.39 10.70
C LEU A 70 1.76 -4.14 11.82
N TYR A 71 0.86 -5.05 11.44
CA TYR A 71 -0.01 -5.80 12.34
C TYR A 71 0.26 -7.30 12.25
N ARG A 72 1.53 -7.71 12.12
CA ARG A 72 1.87 -9.12 12.00
C ARG A 72 1.33 -9.94 13.17
N ASP A 73 0.79 -11.11 12.85
CA ASP A 73 0.14 -12.03 13.79
C ASP A 73 -1.09 -11.41 14.52
N ASP A 74 -1.63 -10.30 14.03
CA ASP A 74 -2.81 -9.61 14.59
C ASP A 74 -3.94 -9.53 13.54
N PRO A 75 -5.20 -9.80 13.89
CA PRO A 75 -6.34 -9.73 12.96
C PRO A 75 -6.46 -8.38 12.22
N ARG A 76 -5.94 -7.30 12.78
CA ARG A 76 -5.89 -5.97 12.14
C ARG A 76 -5.10 -5.97 10.82
N SER A 77 -4.25 -6.97 10.56
CA SER A 77 -3.54 -7.11 9.28
C SER A 77 -4.49 -7.21 8.08
N PHE A 78 -5.74 -7.62 8.31
CA PHE A 78 -6.77 -7.79 7.28
C PHE A 78 -7.86 -6.69 7.32
N ALA A 79 -7.74 -5.73 8.24
CA ALA A 79 -8.79 -4.72 8.47
C ALA A 79 -9.05 -3.83 7.25
N TYR A 80 -8.09 -3.74 6.34
CA TYR A 80 -8.12 -2.85 5.19
C TYR A 80 -8.30 -3.58 3.84
N ASP A 81 -8.36 -4.91 3.84
CA ASP A 81 -8.47 -5.75 2.62
C ASP A 81 -9.67 -5.33 1.76
N GLY A 82 -10.82 -5.08 2.40
CA GLY A 82 -12.02 -4.63 1.69
C GLY A 82 -11.82 -3.29 0.98
N MET A 83 -11.09 -2.37 1.61
CA MET A 83 -10.80 -1.06 1.01
C MET A 83 -9.80 -1.19 -0.14
N ALA A 84 -8.73 -1.98 0.05
CA ALA A 84 -7.74 -2.26 -1.00
C ALA A 84 -8.39 -2.95 -2.22
N LEU A 85 -9.34 -3.87 -2.00
CA LEU A 85 -10.08 -4.53 -3.07
C LEU A 85 -10.93 -3.54 -3.88
N VAL A 86 -11.69 -2.67 -3.21
CA VAL A 86 -12.50 -1.66 -3.90
C VAL A 86 -11.61 -0.72 -4.71
N MET A 87 -10.50 -0.25 -4.13
CA MET A 87 -9.54 0.61 -4.86
C MET A 87 -8.96 -0.08 -6.09
N THR A 88 -8.62 -1.36 -5.97
CA THR A 88 -8.13 -2.19 -7.09
C THR A 88 -9.18 -2.29 -8.21
N GLN A 89 -10.44 -2.58 -7.85
CA GLN A 89 -11.53 -2.65 -8.82
C GLN A 89 -11.74 -1.31 -9.56
N GLU A 90 -11.67 -0.18 -8.84
CA GLU A 90 -11.78 1.15 -9.44
C GLU A 90 -10.58 1.49 -10.36
N ALA A 91 -9.37 1.06 -9.99
CA ALA A 91 -8.18 1.21 -10.84
C ALA A 91 -8.36 0.48 -12.19
N LEU A 92 -8.82 -0.78 -12.16
CA LEU A 92 -9.06 -1.59 -13.37
C LEU A 92 -10.15 -1.02 -14.28
N LYS A 93 -11.18 -0.35 -13.72
CA LYS A 93 -12.20 0.34 -14.53
C LYS A 93 -11.64 1.55 -15.26
N THR A 94 -10.75 2.28 -14.58
CA THR A 94 -10.14 3.50 -15.13
C THR A 94 -9.23 3.16 -16.31
N GLU A 95 -8.41 2.10 -16.19
CA GLU A 95 -7.53 1.62 -17.27
C GLU A 95 -8.29 1.25 -18.54
N LYS A 96 -9.42 0.53 -18.40
CA LYS A 96 -10.26 0.14 -19.55
C LYS A 96 -10.87 1.33 -20.30
N THR A 97 -11.06 2.47 -19.62
CA THR A 97 -11.68 3.66 -20.21
C THR A 97 -10.66 4.48 -21.03
N SER A 98 -9.37 4.38 -20.73
CA SER A 98 -8.29 5.09 -21.44
C SER A 98 -7.80 4.41 -22.73
N LEU A 99 -8.36 3.24 -23.09
CA LEU A 99 -7.99 2.43 -24.27
C LEU A 99 -8.99 2.57 -25.43
N HIS A 100 -9.82 3.61 -25.47
CA HIS A 100 -10.72 3.96 -26.58
C HIS A 100 -10.36 5.33 -27.15
#